data_AF-A0A7J3M2E6-F1
#
_entry.id   AF-A0A7J3M2E6-F1
#
_cell.length_a   1.000
_cell.length_b   1.000
_cell.length_c   1.000
_cell.angle_alpha   90.00
_cell.angle_beta   90.00
_cell.angle_gamma   90.00
#
_symmetry.space_group_name_H-M   'P 1'
#
loop_
_entity.id
_entity.type
_entity.pdbx_description
1 polymer ?
#
loop_
_entity_poly.entity_id
_entity_poly.type
_entity_poly.pdbx_seq_one_letter_code
_entity_poly.pdbx_strand_id
1 'polypeptide(L)'
;ANVAPKMMRDLYNAFVEGKIAKAIEIHQKLSPLFDALFIDTNPIPVKKAMELLGLAAGKPRLPLVELSPEKTEKLKAVMRELGLI
;
A
#
# COMPACT_ATOMS: atom_id res chain seq x y z
N ALA A 1 -2.57 4.40 3.81
CA ALA A 1 -2.24 5.85 3.83
C ALA A 1 -0.75 6.11 3.58
N ASN A 2 0.18 5.45 4.29
CA ASN A 2 1.62 5.72 4.16
C ASN A 2 2.16 5.60 2.72
N VAL A 3 1.73 4.58 1.96
CA VAL A 3 2.26 4.26 0.63
C VAL A 3 1.59 5.06 -0.50
N ALA A 4 0.27 5.24 -0.42
CA ALA A 4 -0.53 5.97 -1.42
C ALA A 4 -1.41 7.05 -0.75
N PRO A 5 -0.81 8.08 -0.11
CA PRO A 5 -1.56 9.05 0.70
C PRO A 5 -2.56 9.87 -0.11
N LYS A 6 -2.19 10.27 -1.33
CA LYS A 6 -3.07 11.04 -2.23
C LYS A 6 -4.35 10.28 -2.56
N MET A 7 -4.21 9.03 -3.04
CA MET A 7 -5.37 8.20 -3.39
C MET A 7 -6.28 7.90 -2.19
N MET A 8 -5.69 7.66 -1.00
CA MET A 8 -6.47 7.46 0.22
C MET A 8 -7.26 8.71 0.63
N ARG A 9 -6.66 9.91 0.49
CA ARG A 9 -7.36 11.17 0.73
C ARG A 9 -8.47 11.39 -0.30
N ASP A 10 -8.19 11.14 -1.57
CA ASP A 10 -9.16 11.34 -2.64
C ASP A 10 -10.35 10.37 -2.49
N LEU A 11 -10.11 9.13 -2.03
CA LEU A 11 -11.14 8.17 -1.62
C LEU A 11 -12.03 8.73 -0.50
N TYR A 12 -11.41 9.21 0.58
CA TYR A 12 -12.14 9.77 1.72
C TYR A 12 -12.99 10.98 1.30
N ASN A 13 -12.41 11.92 0.57
CA ASN A 13 -13.10 13.11 0.09
C ASN A 13 -14.30 12.76 -0.79
N ALA A 14 -14.14 11.82 -1.74
CA ALA A 14 -15.25 11.35 -2.58
C ALA A 14 -16.38 10.76 -1.73
N PHE A 15 -16.06 10.02 -0.67
CA PHE A 15 -17.08 9.44 0.21
C PHE A 15 -17.83 10.51 1.01
N VAL A 16 -17.12 11.43 1.68
CA VAL A 16 -17.77 12.46 2.53
C VAL A 16 -18.54 13.50 1.73
N GLU A 17 -18.18 13.73 0.46
CA GLU A 17 -18.93 14.58 -0.47
C GLU A 17 -20.14 13.87 -1.11
N GLY A 18 -20.44 12.63 -0.73
CA GLY A 18 -21.55 11.85 -1.26
C GLY A 18 -21.33 11.31 -2.68
N LYS A 19 -20.11 11.40 -3.23
CA LYS A 19 -19.73 10.89 -4.56
C LYS A 19 -19.44 9.39 -4.50
N ILE A 20 -20.42 8.58 -4.10
CA ILE A 20 -20.26 7.15 -3.78
C ILE A 20 -19.66 6.35 -4.94
N ALA A 21 -20.14 6.55 -6.17
CA ALA A 21 -19.60 5.84 -7.34
C ALA A 21 -18.10 6.11 -7.54
N LYS A 22 -17.66 7.35 -7.30
CA LYS A 22 -16.24 7.72 -7.40
C LYS A 22 -15.42 7.11 -6.27
N ALA A 23 -15.96 7.08 -5.05
CA ALA A 23 -15.30 6.44 -3.92
C ALA A 23 -15.10 4.93 -4.19
N ILE A 24 -16.10 4.23 -4.72
CA ILE A 24 -16.00 2.82 -5.09
C ILE A 24 -14.92 2.62 -6.16
N GLU A 25 -14.88 3.45 -7.20
CA GLU A 25 -13.86 3.37 -8.25
C GLU A 25 -12.43 3.50 -7.66
N ILE A 26 -12.21 4.46 -6.77
CA ILE A 26 -10.89 4.66 -6.12
C ILE A 26 -10.57 3.50 -5.19
N HIS A 27 -11.55 3.00 -4.42
CA HIS A 27 -11.38 1.84 -3.54
C HIS A 27 -10.98 0.59 -4.33
N GLN A 28 -11.66 0.32 -5.44
CA GLN A 28 -11.34 -0.81 -6.33
C GLN A 28 -9.93 -0.70 -6.90
N LYS A 29 -9.50 0.51 -7.30
CA LYS A 29 -8.12 0.76 -7.71
C LYS A 29 -7.12 0.46 -6.60
N LEU A 30 -7.43 0.81 -5.35
CA LEU A 30 -6.54 0.58 -4.20
C LEU A 30 -6.60 -0.85 -3.63
N SER A 31 -7.64 -1.63 -3.91
CA SER A 31 -7.84 -2.95 -3.32
C SER A 31 -6.64 -3.89 -3.47
N PRO A 32 -6.01 -4.01 -4.66
CA PRO A 32 -4.82 -4.86 -4.82
C PRO A 32 -3.66 -4.44 -3.90
N LEU A 33 -3.49 -3.13 -3.66
CA LEU A 33 -2.47 -2.62 -2.73
C LEU A 33 -2.82 -2.96 -1.29
N PHE A 34 -4.10 -2.94 -0.91
CA PHE A 34 -4.50 -3.37 0.43
C PHE A 34 -4.13 -4.83 0.64
N ASP A 35 -4.51 -5.72 -0.27
CA ASP A 35 -4.18 -7.14 -0.18
C ASP A 35 -2.65 -7.36 -0.13
N ALA A 36 -1.89 -6.67 -0.98
CA ALA A 36 -0.43 -6.75 -0.99
C ALA A 36 0.22 -6.26 0.32
N LEU A 37 -0.36 -5.24 0.97
CA LEU A 37 0.13 -4.72 2.25
C LEU A 37 -0.19 -5.64 3.44
N PHE A 38 -1.06 -6.63 3.26
CA PHE A 38 -1.40 -7.66 4.25
C PHE A 38 -0.98 -9.08 3.83
N ILE A 39 -0.11 -9.21 2.82
CA ILE A 39 0.50 -10.50 2.43
C ILE A 39 1.40 -11.10 3.54
N ASP A 40 1.72 -10.31 4.55
CA ASP A 40 2.42 -10.68 5.77
C ASP A 40 1.97 -9.79 6.93
N THR A 41 2.48 -10.06 8.13
CA THR A 41 2.13 -9.35 9.36
C THR A 41 2.50 -7.87 9.27
N ASN A 42 1.52 -6.98 9.41
CA ASN A 42 1.73 -5.54 9.51
C ASN A 42 2.60 -5.23 10.76
N PRO A 43 3.67 -4.41 10.68
CA PRO A 43 4.07 -3.51 9.57
C PRO A 43 5.17 -4.00 8.63
N ILE A 44 5.39 -5.30 8.47
CA ILE A 44 6.45 -5.83 7.58
C ILE A 44 6.25 -5.35 6.12
N PRO A 45 5.08 -5.56 5.46
CA PRO A 45 4.93 -5.19 4.05
C PRO A 45 4.94 -3.67 3.83
N VAL A 46 4.30 -2.90 4.72
CA VAL A 46 4.28 -1.43 4.59
C VAL A 46 5.67 -0.81 4.75
N LYS A 47 6.52 -1.34 5.64
CA LYS A 47 7.91 -0.89 5.74
C LYS A 47 8.69 -1.18 4.45
N LYS A 48 8.50 -2.37 3.87
CA LYS A 48 9.13 -2.71 2.58
C LYS A 48 8.61 -1.82 1.45
N ALA A 49 7.32 -1.53 1.38
CA ALA A 49 6.76 -0.59 0.39
C ALA A 49 7.36 0.81 0.50
N MET A 50 7.52 1.32 1.71
CA MET A 50 8.15 2.63 1.95
C MET A 50 9.63 2.64 1.55
N GLU A 51 10.38 1.57 1.83
CA GLU A 51 11.76 1.39 1.37
C GLU A 51 11.84 1.39 -0.17
N LEU A 52 10.91 0.70 -0.86
CA LEU A 52 10.83 0.67 -2.33
C LEU A 52 10.53 2.04 -2.94
N LEU A 53 9.80 2.90 -2.22
CA LEU A 53 9.57 4.30 -2.58
C LEU A 53 10.80 5.21 -2.33
N GLY A 54 11.91 4.65 -1.84
CA GLY A 54 13.09 5.42 -1.44
C GLY A 54 12.90 6.23 -0.15
N LEU A 55 11.87 5.93 0.64
CA LEU A 55 11.55 6.62 1.89
C LEU A 55 12.13 5.89 3.11
N ALA A 56 12.44 6.65 4.16
CA ALA A 56 12.99 6.09 5.39
C ALA A 56 11.94 5.30 6.19
N ALA A 57 12.08 3.98 6.22
CA ALA A 57 11.23 3.08 7.04
C ALA A 57 12.02 2.16 7.98
N GLY A 58 13.30 1.93 7.67
CA GLY A 58 14.18 1.02 8.38
C GLY A 58 13.69 -0.44 8.35
N LYS A 59 14.50 -1.33 8.92
CA LYS A 59 14.13 -2.74 9.05
C LYS A 59 13.12 -2.94 10.20
N PRO A 60 12.25 -3.96 10.15
CA PRO A 60 11.51 -4.39 11.32
C PRO A 60 12.47 -4.85 12.43
N ARG A 61 12.03 -4.74 13.68
CA ARG A 61 12.75 -5.31 14.83
C ARG A 61 12.12 -6.66 15.16
N LEU A 62 12.93 -7.57 15.69
CA LEU A 62 12.45 -8.85 16.20
C LEU A 62 11.30 -8.64 17.21
N PRO A 63 10.29 -9.53 17.22
CA PRO A 63 10.21 -10.80 16.49
C PRO A 63 9.83 -10.68 15.00
N LEU A 64 9.56 -9.47 14.50
CA LEU A 64 9.27 -9.26 13.09
C LEU A 64 10.55 -9.28 12.25
N VAL A 65 10.47 -9.92 11.09
CA VAL A 65 11.58 -10.09 10.15
C VAL A 65 11.27 -9.41 8.81
N GLU A 66 12.28 -9.29 7.95
CA GLU A 66 12.09 -8.72 6.63
C GLU A 66 11.12 -9.55 5.78
N LEU A 67 10.40 -8.86 4.88
CA LEU A 67 9.53 -9.50 3.91
C LEU A 67 10.37 -10.40 2.99
N SER A 68 9.90 -11.63 2.73
CA SER A 68 10.64 -12.56 1.87
C SER A 68 10.82 -12.00 0.45
N PRO A 69 11.86 -12.43 -0.31
CA PRO A 69 12.08 -11.97 -1.68
C PRO A 69 10.86 -12.21 -2.58
N GLU A 70 10.22 -13.38 -2.47
CA GLU A 70 9.02 -13.72 -3.25
C GLU A 70 7.86 -12.75 -2.97
N LYS A 71 7.55 -12.49 -1.69
CA LYS A 71 6.49 -11.55 -1.31
C LYS A 71 6.85 -10.11 -1.66
N THR A 72 8.14 -9.77 -1.65
CA THR A 72 8.64 -8.46 -2.09
C THR A 72 8.39 -8.23 -3.57
N GLU A 73 8.62 -9.22 -4.44
CA GLU A 73 8.31 -9.08 -5.87
C GLU A 73 6.81 -8.96 -6.13
N LYS A 74 5.95 -9.68 -5.38
CA LYS A 74 4.48 -9.52 -5.44
C LYS A 74 4.05 -8.09 -5.06
N LEU A 75 4.61 -7.55 -3.97
CA LEU A 75 4.35 -6.17 -3.54
C LEU A 75 4.82 -5.15 -4.60
N LYS A 76 6.02 -5.33 -5.17
CA LYS A 76 6.53 -4.45 -6.24
C LYS A 76 5.63 -4.45 -7.47
N ALA A 77 5.14 -5.61 -7.90
CA ALA A 77 4.25 -5.71 -9.07
C ALA A 77 3.00 -4.85 -8.89
N VAL A 78 2.32 -4.99 -7.75
CA VAL A 78 1.13 -4.18 -7.41
C VAL A 78 1.44 -2.69 -7.33
N MET A 79 2.59 -2.32 -6.75
CA MET A 79 3.00 -0.91 -6.67
C MET A 79 3.27 -0.30 -8.07
N ARG A 80 3.84 -1.07 -9.01
CA ARG A 80 4.05 -0.65 -10.40
C ARG A 80 2.74 -0.48 -11.16
N GLU A 81 1.80 -1.40 -10.98
CA GLU A 81 0.46 -1.30 -11.59
C GLU A 81 -0.28 -0.02 -11.17
N LEU A 82 -0.01 0.47 -9.95
CA LEU A 82 -0.54 1.73 -9.44
C LEU A 82 0.31 2.97 -9.75
N GLY A 83 1.42 2.81 -10.47
CA GLY A 83 2.33 3.90 -10.83
C GLY A 83 3.00 4.56 -9.62
N LEU A 84 3.23 3.80 -8.55
CA LEU A 84 3.88 4.29 -7.33
C LEU A 84 5.41 4.20 -7.40
N ILE A 85 5.94 3.23 -8.16
CA ILE A 85 7.36 2.99 -8.43
C ILE A 85 7.56 2.54 -9.88
#